data_AF-A0A8T8DYZ6-F1
#
_entry.id   AF-A0A8T8DYZ6-F1
#
_cell.length_a   1.000
_cell.length_b   1.000
_cell.length_c   1.000
_cell.angle_alpha   90.00
_cell.angle_beta   90.00
_cell.angle_gamma   90.00
#
_symmetry.space_group_name_H-M   'P 1'
#
loop_
_entity.id
_entity.type
_entity.pdbx_description
1 polymer ?
#
loop_
_entity_poly.entity_id
_entity_poly.type
_entity_poly.pdbx_seq_one_letter_code
_entity_poly.pdbx_strand_id
1 'polypeptide(L)' 'MEHRYGGPELPSSHNRLRETTACRTCECEIGPRDRRLTWRVRDGADVFEYHYCSDECLQAARERHQQ' A
#
# COMPACT_ATOMS: atom_id res chain seq x y z
N MET A 1 48.23 8.67 1.97
CA MET A 1 47.14 8.98 2.91
C MET A 1 45.83 8.73 2.18
N GLU A 2 45.29 7.54 2.41
CA GLU A 2 44.08 7.02 1.78
C GLU A 2 42.86 7.52 2.55
N HIS A 3 41.97 8.24 1.89
CA HIS A 3 40.59 8.38 2.38
C HIS A 3 39.65 7.95 1.26
N ARG A 4 39.63 6.62 1.04
CA ARG A 4 38.53 5.93 0.37
C ARG A 4 37.26 6.24 1.17
N TYR A 5 36.35 6.99 0.58
CA TYR A 5 34.99 7.15 1.08
C TYR A 5 34.27 5.80 0.97
N GLY A 6 34.55 4.90 1.92
CA GLY A 6 33.70 3.75 2.22
C GLY A 6 32.48 4.27 2.96
N GLY A 7 31.55 4.91 2.23
CA GLY A 7 30.20 5.08 2.74
C GLY A 7 29.64 3.70 3.09
N PRO A 8 28.85 3.55 4.17
CA PRO A 8 28.21 2.27 4.44
C PRO A 8 27.43 1.88 3.18
N GLU A 9 27.70 0.68 2.66
CA GLU A 9 26.83 0.04 1.69
C GLU A 9 25.50 -0.17 2.40
N LEU A 10 24.63 0.84 2.32
CA LEU A 10 23.23 0.70 2.70
C LEU A 10 22.77 -0.53 1.93
N PRO A 11 22.36 -1.63 2.60
CA PRO A 11 21.79 -2.72 1.86
C PRO A 11 20.64 -2.11 1.08
N SER A 12 20.67 -2.26 -0.26
CA SER A 12 19.55 -1.98 -1.16
C SER A 12 18.42 -2.94 -0.83
N SER A 13 17.92 -2.86 0.40
CA SER A 13 16.70 -3.45 0.88
C SER A 13 15.57 -2.58 0.37
N HIS A 14 15.49 -2.44 -0.95
CA HIS A 14 14.20 -2.31 -1.65
C HIS A 14 13.42 -3.63 -1.55
N ASN A 15 13.49 -4.29 -0.40
CA ASN A 15 12.40 -5.10 0.09
C ASN A 15 11.36 -4.08 0.55
N ARG A 16 10.70 -3.40 -0.41
CA ARG A 16 9.38 -2.82 -0.16
C ARG A 16 8.53 -4.04 0.19
N LEU A 17 8.53 -4.35 1.48
CA LEU A 17 7.68 -5.33 2.12
C LEU A 17 6.36 -5.23 1.41
N ARG A 18 6.02 -6.27 0.64
CA ARG A 18 4.80 -6.47 -0.15
C ARG A 18 3.68 -5.56 0.34
N GLU A 19 3.68 -4.29 -0.07
CA GLU A 19 2.58 -3.38 0.23
C GLU A 19 1.42 -4.05 -0.47
N THR A 20 0.42 -4.49 0.28
CA THR A 20 -0.66 -5.34 -0.24
C THR A 20 -1.20 -4.72 -1.52
N THR A 21 -0.82 -5.28 -2.66
CA THR A 21 -1.21 -4.76 -3.96
C THR A 21 -2.59 -5.26 -4.36
N ALA A 22 -3.22 -6.14 -3.58
CA ALA A 22 -4.54 -6.66 -3.91
C ALA A 22 -5.64 -5.64 -3.59
N CYS A 23 -6.58 -5.46 -4.52
CA CYS A 23 -7.82 -4.75 -4.28
C CYS A 23 -8.64 -5.47 -3.21
N ARG A 24 -9.07 -4.77 -2.15
CA ARG A 24 -9.85 -5.38 -1.06
C ARG A 24 -11.23 -5.88 -1.50
N THR A 25 -11.78 -5.33 -2.57
CA THR A 25 -13.15 -5.62 -3.06
C THR A 25 -13.19 -6.76 -4.06
N CYS A 26 -12.33 -6.74 -5.07
CA CYS A 26 -12.32 -7.74 -6.16
C CYS A 26 -11.09 -8.65 -6.13
N GLU A 27 -10.18 -8.46 -5.19
CA GLU A 27 -8.96 -9.27 -4.98
C GLU A 27 -7.97 -9.27 -6.16
N CYS A 28 -8.22 -8.44 -7.19
CA CYS A 28 -7.28 -8.25 -8.29
C CYS A 28 -5.98 -7.58 -7.82
N GLU A 29 -4.87 -7.99 -8.41
CA GLU A 29 -3.57 -7.34 -8.20
C GLU A 29 -3.56 -5.93 -8.83
N ILE A 30 -3.18 -4.94 -8.04
CA ILE A 30 -2.94 -3.55 -8.44
C ILE A 30 -1.46 -3.45 -8.77
N GLY A 31 -1.14 -3.40 -10.05
CA GLY A 31 0.23 -3.26 -10.50
C GLY A 31 0.86 -1.93 -10.08
N PRO A 32 2.19 -1.79 -10.18
CA PRO A 32 2.92 -0.58 -9.78
C PRO A 32 2.58 0.65 -10.64
N ARG A 33 1.95 0.45 -11.80
CA ARG A 33 1.50 1.52 -12.72
C ARG A 33 -0.01 1.73 -12.66
N ASP A 34 -0.74 0.87 -11.96
CA ASP A 34 -2.18 0.97 -11.84
C ASP A 34 -2.58 2.06 -10.86
N ARG A 35 -3.79 2.59 -11.07
CA ARG A 35 -4.35 3.58 -10.16
C ARG A 35 -4.71 2.91 -8.84
N ARG A 36 -3.86 3.10 -7.82
CA ARG A 36 -4.12 2.62 -6.46
C ARG A 36 -4.87 3.69 -5.66
N LEU A 37 -6.10 3.38 -5.27
CA LEU A 37 -6.84 4.17 -4.28
C LEU A 37 -6.63 3.57 -2.89
N THR A 38 -6.35 4.42 -1.91
CA THR A 38 -6.12 4.00 -0.53
C THR A 38 -7.20 4.60 0.37
N TRP A 39 -7.94 3.75 1.07
CA TRP A 39 -8.89 4.18 2.08
C TRP A 39 -8.36 3.83 3.46
N ARG A 40 -8.31 4.84 4.34
CA ARG A 40 -7.89 4.68 5.72
C ARG A 40 -9.11 4.79 6.62
N VAL A 41 -9.34 3.75 7.40
CA VAL A 41 -10.38 3.69 8.43
C VAL A 41 -9.69 3.75 9.78
N ARG A 42 -10.16 4.65 10.65
CA ARG A 42 -9.70 4.71 12.04
C ARG A 42 -10.77 4.10 12.93
N ASP A 43 -10.39 3.12 13.72
CA ASP A 43 -11.23 2.50 14.73
C ASP A 43 -10.51 2.60 16.08
N GLY A 44 -10.92 3.56 16.91
CA GLY A 44 -10.23 3.85 18.17
C GLY A 44 -8.76 4.26 17.97
N ALA A 45 -7.84 3.45 18.49
CA ALA A 45 -6.39 3.63 18.36
C ALA A 45 -5.82 2.96 17.10
N ASP A 46 -6.60 2.11 16.44
CA ASP A 46 -6.19 1.32 15.29
C ASP A 46 -6.47 2.07 13.98
N VAL A 47 -5.55 1.92 13.01
CA VAL A 47 -5.67 2.48 11.67
C VAL A 47 -5.57 1.35 10.66
N PHE A 48 -6.68 1.09 9.96
CA PHE A 48 -6.75 0.12 8.88
C PHE A 48 -6.55 0.81 7.54
N GLU A 49 -5.64 0.29 6.72
CA GLU A 49 -5.39 0.76 5.37
C GLU A 49 -5.85 -0.29 4.36
N TYR A 50 -6.73 0.11 3.44
CA TYR A 50 -7.27 -0.73 2.39
C TYR A 50 -6.96 -0.15 1.02
N HIS A 51 -6.66 -1.02 0.05
CA HIS A 51 -6.33 -0.63 -1.31
C HIS A 51 -7.40 -1.08 -2.30
N TYR A 52 -7.64 -0.26 -3.33
CA TYR A 52 -8.64 -0.50 -4.37
C TYR A 52 -8.08 -0.15 -5.74
N CYS A 53 -8.44 -0.95 -6.74
CA CYS A 53 -8.02 -0.77 -8.13
C CYS A 53 -8.86 0.29 -8.88
N SER A 54 -10.05 0.61 -8.38
CA SER A 54 -10.99 1.54 -9.02
C SER A 54 -11.88 2.24 -8.01
N ASP A 55 -12.48 3.35 -8.45
CA ASP A 55 -13.45 4.12 -7.65
C ASP A 55 -14.70 3.29 -7.34
N GLU A 56 -15.19 2.48 -8.29
CA GLU A 56 -16.28 1.52 -8.08
C GLU A 56 -15.96 0.54 -6.94
N CYS A 57 -14.75 -0.02 -6.92
CA CYS A 57 -14.34 -0.94 -5.85
C CYS A 57 -14.25 -0.26 -4.49
N LEU A 58 -13.80 1.00 -4.46
CA LEU A 58 -13.78 1.81 -3.25
C LEU A 58 -15.21 2.12 -2.76
N GLN A 59 -16.08 2.56 -3.66
CA GLN A 59 -17.47 2.91 -3.34
C GLN A 59 -18.22 1.71 -2.77
N ALA A 60 -18.11 0.53 -3.41
CA ALA A 60 -18.72 -0.70 -2.92
C ALA A 60 -18.23 -1.08 -1.51
N ALA A 61 -16.95 -0.83 -1.19
CA ALA A 61 -16.42 -1.07 0.15
C ALA A 61 -16.94 -0.06 1.18
N ARG A 62 -17.10 1.21 0.79
CA ARG A 62 -17.68 2.25 1.65
C ARG A 62 -19.14 1.95 1.98
N GLU A 63 -19.92 1.54 1.00
CA GLU A 63 -21.32 1.14 1.20
C GLU A 63 -21.45 -0.03 2.16
N ARG A 64 -20.57 -1.04 2.04
CA ARG A 64 -20.52 -2.19 2.96
C ARG A 64 -20.13 -1.82 4.40
N HIS A 65 -19.34 -0.77 4.60
CA HIS A 65 -18.95 -0.31 5.93
C HIS A 65 -20.04 0.54 6.60
N GLN A 66 -21.02 1.03 5.85
CA GLN A 66 -22.14 1.82 6.38
C GLN A 66 -23.33 0.96 6.83
N GLN A 67 -23.33 -0.34 6.55
CA GLN A 67 -24.31 -1.32 7.02
C GLN A 67 -23.81 -2.01 8.28
#